data_AF-A0A136JBF0-F1
#
_entry.id   AF-A0A136JBF0-F1
#
_cell.length_a   1.000
_cell.length_b   1.000
_cell.length_c   1.000
_cell.angle_alpha   90.00
_cell.angle_beta   90.00
_cell.angle_gamma   90.00
#
_symmetry.space_group_name_H-M   'P 1'
#
loop_
_entity.id
_entity.type
_entity.pdbx_description
1 polymer ?
#
loop_
_entity_poly.entity_id
_entity_poly.type
_entity_poly.pdbx_seq_one_letter_code
_entity_poly.pdbx_strand_id
1 'polypeptide(L)'
;MLDENLPTFFFRPSSSDPLQTVLSFSQGGSENAAEYLFRKADPTLPETRNKYASALSDAVNPNILFAEVVISPEWTQPTLSAAEIRANNGVPPPQVPMIPEQFAIQLYNPDQQVVVKGEKSTWTGKESWDFEMPQVSFLKPSNSEIDRSEEAAGTS
;
A
#
# COMPACT_ATOMS: atom_id res chain seq x y z
N MET A 1 23.80 -11.70 -17.87
CA MET A 1 23.15 -11.11 -16.69
C MET A 1 22.30 -9.95 -17.20
N LEU A 2 21.13 -9.68 -16.60
CA LEU A 2 20.40 -8.43 -16.83
C LEU A 2 21.43 -7.29 -16.73
N ASP A 3 21.46 -6.39 -17.72
CA ASP A 3 22.42 -5.29 -17.82
C ASP A 3 22.63 -4.66 -16.43
N GLU A 4 23.83 -4.80 -15.86
CA GLU A 4 24.15 -4.37 -14.48
C GLU A 4 23.92 -2.86 -14.28
N ASN A 5 23.77 -2.11 -15.37
CA ASN A 5 23.44 -0.69 -15.36
C ASN A 5 21.96 -0.40 -15.06
N LEU A 6 21.07 -1.40 -15.09
CA LEU A 6 19.65 -1.22 -14.83
C LEU A 6 19.33 -1.27 -13.33
N PRO A 7 18.52 -0.32 -12.82
CA PRO A 7 18.00 -0.37 -11.45
C PRO A 7 17.26 -1.69 -11.20
N THR A 8 17.67 -2.45 -10.20
CA THR A 8 17.07 -3.75 -9.86
C THR A 8 16.65 -3.79 -8.39
N PHE A 9 15.39 -4.16 -8.15
CA PHE A 9 14.85 -4.38 -6.81
C PHE A 9 14.69 -5.88 -6.53
N PHE A 10 15.17 -6.32 -5.39
CA PHE A 10 15.05 -7.70 -4.91
C PHE A 10 14.12 -7.76 -3.71
N PHE A 11 13.10 -8.63 -3.80
CA PHE A 11 12.10 -8.82 -2.76
C PHE A 11 12.44 -10.08 -1.97
N ARG A 12 12.71 -9.93 -0.67
CA ARG A 12 12.98 -11.03 0.23
C ARG A 12 11.94 -11.07 1.36
N PRO A 13 10.91 -11.91 1.25
CA PRO A 13 9.99 -12.14 2.35
C PRO A 13 10.75 -12.60 3.60
N SER A 14 10.39 -12.08 4.77
CA SER A 14 10.99 -12.50 6.02
C SER A 14 10.53 -13.91 6.36
N SER A 15 11.48 -14.78 6.73
CA SER A 15 11.17 -16.14 7.16
C SER A 15 10.56 -16.19 8.57
N SER A 16 10.73 -15.11 9.35
CA SER A 16 10.22 -15.01 10.74
C SER A 16 8.88 -14.30 10.81
N ASP A 17 8.61 -13.36 9.89
CA ASP A 17 7.37 -12.60 9.83
C ASP A 17 6.86 -12.51 8.38
N PRO A 18 5.79 -13.25 8.02
CA PRO A 18 5.26 -13.24 6.65
C PRO A 18 4.59 -11.92 6.26
N LEU A 19 4.35 -11.02 7.21
CA LEU A 19 3.82 -9.67 6.95
C LEU A 19 4.93 -8.70 6.54
N GLN A 20 6.20 -9.12 6.58
CA GLN A 20 7.35 -8.29 6.27
C GLN A 20 8.13 -8.80 5.07
N THR A 21 8.54 -7.88 4.20
CA THR A 21 9.41 -8.15 3.05
C THR A 21 10.51 -7.11 3.03
N VAL A 22 11.77 -7.54 3.02
CA VAL A 22 12.92 -6.65 2.83
C VAL A 22 13.12 -6.43 1.34
N LEU A 23 13.26 -5.16 0.94
CA LEU A 23 13.55 -4.76 -0.43
C LEU A 23 14.99 -4.29 -0.50
N SER A 24 15.79 -4.97 -1.33
CA SER A 24 17.17 -4.58 -1.62
C SER A 24 17.27 -3.97 -3.00
N PHE A 25 18.19 -3.02 -3.16
CA PHE A 25 18.42 -2.34 -4.43
C PHE A 25 19.86 -2.55 -4.90
N SER A 26 20.05 -2.73 -6.20
CA SER A 26 21.36 -2.70 -6.84
C SER A 26 21.30 -2.04 -8.21
N GLN A 27 22.32 -1.24 -8.49
CA GLN A 27 22.53 -0.59 -9.79
C GLN A 27 24.03 -0.34 -10.00
N GLY A 28 24.53 -0.57 -11.20
CA GLY A 28 25.92 -0.27 -11.57
C GLY A 28 26.95 -1.13 -10.83
N GLY A 29 26.59 -2.36 -10.47
CA GLY A 29 27.47 -3.27 -9.71
C GLY A 29 27.60 -2.95 -8.22
N SER A 30 26.74 -2.09 -7.65
CA SER A 30 26.70 -1.84 -6.20
C SER A 30 26.29 -3.09 -5.42
N GLU A 31 26.78 -3.23 -4.19
CA GLU A 31 26.29 -4.28 -3.29
C GLU A 31 24.78 -4.13 -3.04
N ASN A 32 24.10 -5.27 -2.93
CA ASN A 32 22.68 -5.35 -2.60
C ASN A 32 22.49 -4.90 -1.14
N ALA A 33 22.19 -3.61 -0.93
CA ALA A 33 21.85 -3.09 0.39
C ALA A 33 20.35 -3.19 0.63
N ALA A 34 19.95 -3.56 1.86
CA ALA A 34 18.56 -3.47 2.29
C ALA A 34 18.18 -2.00 2.44
N GLU A 35 17.38 -1.48 1.51
CA GLU A 35 16.98 -0.07 1.50
C GLU A 35 15.60 0.11 2.16
N TYR A 36 14.69 -0.82 1.93
CA TYR A 36 13.31 -0.68 2.43
C TYR A 36 12.80 -1.93 3.13
N LEU A 37 11.89 -1.69 4.07
CA LEU A 37 11.06 -2.69 4.71
C LEU A 37 9.61 -2.45 4.28
N PHE A 38 9.06 -3.40 3.53
CA PHE A 38 7.64 -3.44 3.21
C PHE A 38 6.89 -4.23 4.28
N ARG A 39 5.82 -3.65 4.83
CA ARG A 39 5.02 -4.21 5.92
C ARG A 39 3.56 -4.26 5.54
N LYS A 40 2.89 -5.36 5.87
CA LYS A 40 1.43 -5.49 5.84
C LYS A 40 0.90 -5.38 7.27
N ALA A 41 -0.27 -4.79 7.41
CA ALA A 41 -0.92 -4.77 8.71
C ALA A 41 -1.40 -6.18 9.11
N ASP A 42 -1.28 -6.52 10.39
CA ASP A 42 -1.69 -7.82 10.92
C ASP A 42 -3.23 -7.94 10.89
N PRO A 43 -3.82 -8.88 10.12
CA PRO A 43 -5.27 -9.00 10.01
C PRO A 43 -5.95 -9.53 11.27
N THR A 44 -5.18 -10.02 12.26
CA THR A 44 -5.73 -10.53 13.53
C THR A 44 -6.02 -9.42 14.54
N LEU A 45 -5.45 -8.23 14.34
CA LEU A 45 -5.66 -7.08 15.22
C LEU A 45 -7.04 -6.43 14.98
N PRO A 46 -7.71 -5.94 16.03
CA PRO A 46 -9.01 -5.28 15.88
C PRO A 46 -8.97 -4.03 14.98
N GLU A 47 -7.91 -3.21 15.06
CA GLU A 47 -7.79 -1.94 14.33
C GLU A 47 -7.68 -2.09 12.80
N THR A 48 -7.18 -3.24 12.34
CA THR A 48 -6.93 -3.60 10.94
C THR A 48 -7.97 -4.55 10.39
N ARG A 49 -8.92 -4.98 11.23
CA ARG A 49 -10.00 -5.88 10.83
C ARG A 49 -10.78 -5.28 9.67
N ASN A 50 -10.99 -6.10 8.64
CA ASN A 50 -11.64 -5.72 7.39
C ASN A 50 -10.94 -4.58 6.64
N LYS A 51 -9.69 -4.26 6.92
CA LYS A 51 -8.92 -3.26 6.17
C LYS A 51 -7.75 -3.94 5.47
N TYR A 52 -7.40 -3.44 4.31
CA TYR A 52 -6.12 -3.71 3.70
C TYR A 52 -5.20 -2.54 4.00
N ALA A 53 -4.09 -2.79 4.69
CA ALA A 53 -3.10 -1.75 4.95
C ALA A 53 -1.69 -2.27 4.72
N SER A 54 -0.86 -1.45 4.07
CA SER A 54 0.54 -1.75 3.82
C SER A 54 1.38 -0.47 3.86
N ALA A 55 2.64 -0.60 4.23
CA ALA A 55 3.56 0.51 4.37
C ALA A 55 4.96 0.16 3.86
N LEU A 56 5.68 1.18 3.41
CA LEU A 56 7.09 1.14 3.05
C LEU A 56 7.87 2.04 4.01
N SER A 57 8.91 1.50 4.65
CA SER A 57 9.73 2.21 5.64
C SER A 57 11.21 1.91 5.45
N ASP A 58 12.08 2.62 6.16
CA ASP A 58 13.52 2.33 6.17
C ASP A 58 13.79 0.95 6.78
N ALA A 59 14.74 0.22 6.19
CA ALA A 59 15.08 -1.13 6.61
C ALA A 59 15.80 -1.20 7.97
N VAL A 60 16.49 -0.12 8.36
CA VAL A 60 17.27 -0.03 9.61
C VAL A 60 16.47 0.69 10.71
N ASN A 61 15.73 1.74 10.35
CA ASN A 61 14.84 2.48 11.24
C ASN A 61 13.38 2.46 10.73
N PRO A 62 12.59 1.42 11.08
CA PRO A 62 11.20 1.29 10.62
C PRO A 62 10.23 2.40 11.07
N ASN A 63 10.67 3.34 11.93
CA ASN A 63 9.90 4.53 12.28
C ASN A 63 9.90 5.58 11.16
N ILE A 64 10.85 5.52 10.23
CA ILE A 64 10.88 6.37 9.05
C ILE A 64 9.99 5.72 7.99
N LEU A 65 8.80 6.30 7.79
CA LEU A 65 7.85 5.91 6.76
C LEU A 65 8.13 6.67 5.47
N PHE A 66 8.11 5.97 4.34
CA PHE A 66 8.21 6.55 3.00
C PHE A 66 6.86 6.53 2.28
N ALA A 67 6.05 5.51 2.52
CA ALA A 67 4.73 5.42 1.96
C ALA A 67 3.81 4.55 2.82
N GLU A 68 2.51 4.83 2.77
CA GLU A 68 1.50 3.93 3.29
C GLU A 68 0.21 3.98 2.49
N VAL A 69 -0.54 2.89 2.55
CA VAL A 69 -1.87 2.77 1.95
C VAL A 69 -2.77 2.08 2.95
N VAL A 70 -3.97 2.63 3.13
CA VAL A 70 -5.03 2.03 3.93
C VAL A 70 -6.31 2.05 3.12
N ILE A 71 -6.87 0.87 2.88
CA ILE A 71 -8.11 0.66 2.14
C ILE A 71 -9.11 0.04 3.11
N SER A 72 -10.21 0.75 3.33
CA SER A 72 -11.36 0.25 4.09
C SER A 72 -12.52 0.03 3.12
N PRO A 73 -13.10 -1.18 3.04
CA PRO A 73 -14.26 -1.43 2.22
C PRO A 73 -15.47 -0.71 2.82
N GLU A 74 -16.25 -0.09 1.95
CA GLU A 74 -17.57 0.40 2.31
C GLU A 74 -18.55 -0.78 2.26
N TRP A 75 -19.58 -0.74 3.11
CA TRP A 75 -20.60 -1.80 3.18
C TRP A 75 -21.94 -1.23 2.77
N THR A 76 -22.61 -1.88 1.82
CA THR A 76 -23.93 -1.48 1.33
C THR A 76 -24.96 -2.52 1.74
N GLN A 77 -26.17 -2.07 2.06
CA GLN A 77 -27.30 -2.95 2.28
C GLN A 77 -28.20 -2.87 1.04
N PRO A 78 -28.37 -3.96 0.28
CA PRO A 78 -29.24 -3.97 -0.89
C PRO A 78 -30.68 -3.62 -0.49
N THR A 79 -31.33 -2.73 -1.23
CA THR A 79 -32.77 -2.46 -1.06
C THR A 79 -33.59 -3.49 -1.80
N LEU A 80 -34.44 -4.23 -1.08
CA LEU A 80 -35.41 -5.16 -1.66
C LEU A 80 -36.69 -4.42 -2.05
N SER A 81 -37.36 -4.91 -3.10
CA SER A 81 -38.73 -4.51 -3.41
C SER A 81 -39.72 -5.04 -2.37
N ALA A 82 -40.91 -4.44 -2.28
CA ALA A 82 -41.94 -4.88 -1.33
C ALA A 82 -42.41 -6.33 -1.56
N ALA A 83 -42.29 -6.89 -2.77
CA ALA A 83 -42.60 -8.29 -3.05
C ALA A 83 -41.53 -9.22 -2.48
N GLU A 84 -40.26 -8.88 -2.65
CA GLU A 84 -39.12 -9.65 -2.15
C GLU A 84 -39.04 -9.64 -0.62
N ILE A 85 -39.35 -8.51 0.03
CA ILE A 85 -39.42 -8.42 1.50
C ILE A 85 -40.43 -9.42 2.06
N ARG A 86 -41.59 -9.57 1.41
CA ARG A 86 -42.62 -10.53 1.83
C ARG A 86 -42.19 -11.97 1.59
N ALA A 87 -41.54 -12.24 0.47
CA ALA A 87 -40.98 -13.56 0.17
C ALA A 87 -39.86 -13.96 1.16
N ASN A 88 -39.12 -12.98 1.68
CA ASN A 88 -38.01 -13.19 2.62
C ASN A 88 -38.41 -13.04 4.10
N ASN A 89 -39.71 -13.14 4.42
CA ASN A 89 -40.25 -13.01 5.79
C ASN A 89 -39.82 -11.72 6.53
N GLY A 90 -39.56 -10.63 5.80
CA GLY A 90 -39.11 -9.36 6.37
C GLY A 90 -37.64 -9.32 6.79
N VAL A 91 -36.85 -10.37 6.51
CA VAL A 91 -35.41 -10.37 6.81
C VAL A 91 -34.67 -9.52 5.78
N PRO A 92 -33.97 -8.45 6.20
CA PRO A 92 -33.20 -7.63 5.27
C PRO A 92 -32.02 -8.43 4.71
N PRO A 93 -31.61 -8.16 3.47
CA PRO A 93 -30.48 -8.86 2.88
C PRO A 93 -29.18 -8.55 3.66
N PRO A 94 -28.22 -9.49 3.67
CA PRO A 94 -26.93 -9.26 4.27
C PRO A 94 -26.22 -8.08 3.59
N GLN A 95 -25.42 -7.35 4.37
CA GLN A 95 -24.57 -6.31 3.81
C GLN A 95 -23.54 -6.93 2.87
N VAL A 96 -23.26 -6.23 1.77
CA VAL A 96 -22.26 -6.63 0.78
C VAL A 96 -21.12 -5.62 0.77
N PRO A 97 -19.86 -6.07 0.64
CA PRO A 97 -18.73 -5.17 0.54
C PRO A 97 -18.72 -4.47 -0.82
N MET A 98 -18.37 -3.19 -0.83
CA MET A 98 -18.18 -2.39 -2.02
C MET A 98 -16.69 -2.17 -2.26
N ILE A 99 -16.27 -2.39 -3.50
CA ILE A 99 -14.94 -2.03 -3.97
C ILE A 99 -14.90 -0.50 -4.05
N PRO A 100 -13.92 0.16 -3.42
CA PRO A 100 -13.83 1.62 -3.48
C PRO A 100 -13.57 2.09 -4.92
N GLU A 101 -14.14 3.23 -5.30
CA GLU A 101 -13.89 3.81 -6.63
C GLU A 101 -12.49 4.43 -6.75
N GLN A 102 -11.89 4.80 -5.62
CA GLN A 102 -10.53 5.30 -5.56
C GLN A 102 -9.96 5.12 -4.16
N PHE A 103 -8.63 5.08 -4.05
CA PHE A 103 -7.91 5.12 -2.79
C PHE A 103 -6.64 5.96 -2.92
N ALA A 104 -6.03 6.28 -1.78
CA ALA A 104 -4.87 7.12 -1.69
C ALA A 104 -3.67 6.33 -1.17
N ILE A 105 -2.53 6.48 -1.84
CA ILE A 105 -1.22 6.12 -1.30
C ILE A 105 -0.62 7.43 -0.77
N GLN A 106 -0.36 7.50 0.52
CA GLN A 106 0.35 8.60 1.14
C GLN A 106 1.84 8.37 0.95
N LEU A 107 2.54 9.38 0.46
CA LEU A 107 3.99 9.41 0.32
C LEU A 107 4.52 10.44 1.30
N TYR A 108 5.66 10.14 1.91
CA TYR A 108 6.28 10.96 2.95
C TYR A 108 7.69 11.35 2.52
N ASN A 109 8.15 12.51 3.00
CA ASN A 109 9.48 13.06 2.71
C ASN A 109 9.78 13.17 1.20
N PRO A 110 9.06 14.03 0.44
CA PRO A 110 8.07 15.02 0.87
C PRO A 110 6.63 14.49 0.94
N ASP A 111 5.78 15.15 1.73
CA ASP A 111 4.36 14.80 1.85
C ASP A 111 3.63 14.97 0.52
N GLN A 112 3.22 13.86 -0.07
CA GLN A 112 2.52 13.79 -1.34
C GLN A 112 1.48 12.69 -1.31
N GLN A 113 0.56 12.70 -2.28
CA GLN A 113 -0.47 11.69 -2.38
C GLN A 113 -0.59 11.21 -3.82
N VAL A 114 -0.56 9.90 -4.02
CA VAL A 114 -0.92 9.26 -5.28
C VAL A 114 -2.35 8.74 -5.14
N VAL A 115 -3.27 9.32 -5.91
CA VAL A 115 -4.66 8.85 -5.98
C VAL A 115 -4.75 7.80 -7.06
N VAL A 116 -5.17 6.59 -6.67
CA VAL A 116 -5.43 5.48 -7.58
C VAL A 116 -6.94 5.42 -7.81
N LYS A 117 -7.37 5.58 -9.06
CA LYS A 117 -8.79 5.64 -9.45
C LYS A 117 -9.16 4.41 -10.27
N GLY A 118 -10.26 3.77 -9.91
CA GLY A 118 -10.83 2.67 -10.65
C GLY A 118 -11.73 3.19 -11.76
N GLU A 119 -11.49 2.76 -12.99
CA GLU A 119 -12.37 3.00 -14.13
C GLU A 119 -13.12 1.70 -14.47
N LYS A 120 -14.45 1.79 -14.49
CA LYS A 120 -15.31 0.72 -15.00
C LYS A 120 -15.63 1.01 -16.45
N SER A 121 -15.05 0.24 -17.36
CA SER A 121 -15.42 0.33 -18.78
C SER A 121 -16.87 -0.10 -18.95
N THR A 122 -17.74 0.84 -19.32
CA THR A 122 -19.16 0.61 -19.60
C THR A 122 -19.36 -0.30 -20.82
N TRP A 123 -18.34 -0.45 -21.67
CA TRP A 123 -18.42 -1.19 -22.93
C TRP A 123 -17.88 -2.62 -22.85
N THR A 124 -16.79 -2.83 -22.11
CA THR A 124 -16.13 -4.15 -22.04
C THR A 124 -16.34 -4.85 -20.70
N GLY A 125 -16.91 -4.16 -19.70
CA GLY A 125 -17.04 -4.67 -18.33
C GLY A 125 -15.69 -4.89 -17.64
N LYS A 126 -14.57 -4.49 -18.26
CA LYS A 126 -13.24 -4.57 -17.65
C LYS A 126 -13.07 -3.42 -16.66
N GLU A 127 -12.53 -3.76 -15.50
CA GLU A 127 -12.08 -2.83 -14.48
C GLU A 127 -10.60 -2.52 -14.73
N SER A 128 -10.26 -1.24 -14.86
CA SER A 128 -8.89 -0.74 -14.91
C SER A 128 -8.65 0.21 -13.74
N TRP A 129 -7.37 0.41 -13.40
CA TRP A 129 -6.96 1.35 -12.37
C TRP A 129 -5.88 2.26 -12.93
N ASP A 130 -6.06 3.56 -12.72
CA ASP A 130 -5.20 4.60 -13.24
C ASP A 130 -4.69 5.49 -12.11
N PHE A 131 -3.44 5.92 -12.23
CA PHE A 131 -2.78 6.79 -11.26
C PHE A 131 -1.66 7.58 -11.94
N GLU A 132 -1.30 8.70 -11.33
CA GLU A 132 -0.16 9.51 -11.76
C GLU A 132 0.92 9.49 -10.68
N MET A 133 2.17 9.29 -11.10
CA MET A 133 3.31 9.31 -10.20
C MET A 133 3.94 10.70 -10.20
N PRO A 134 4.26 11.26 -9.01
CA PRO A 134 5.06 12.47 -8.93
C PRO A 134 6.46 12.21 -9.49
N GLN A 135 7.09 13.25 -10.05
CA GLN A 135 8.45 13.16 -10.60
C GLN A 135 9.48 12.68 -9.55
N VAL A 136 9.25 13.01 -8.28
CA VAL A 136 10.03 12.53 -7.14
C VAL A 136 9.03 12.04 -6.10
N SER A 137 9.03 10.73 -5.84
CA SER A 137 8.05 10.09 -4.93
C SER A 137 8.50 10.07 -3.48
N PHE A 138 9.77 9.77 -3.22
CA PHE A 138 10.40 9.85 -1.90
C PHE A 138 11.91 9.97 -2.09
N LEU A 139 12.60 10.58 -1.12
CA LEU A 139 14.05 10.61 -1.10
C LEU A 139 14.60 9.19 -0.95
N LYS A 140 15.68 8.88 -1.66
CA LYS A 140 16.39 7.61 -1.49
C LYS A 140 16.91 7.55 -0.04
N PRO A 141 16.73 6.44 0.70
CA PRO A 141 17.30 6.28 2.03
C PRO A 141 18.79 6.58 1.97
N SER A 142 19.31 7.46 2.84
CA SER A 142 20.73 7.80 2.81
C SER A 142 21.58 6.54 3.00
N ASN A 143 22.69 6.43 2.27
CA ASN A 143 23.63 5.31 2.44
C ASN A 143 24.44 5.39 3.75
N SER A 144 24.38 6.51 4.47
CA SER A 144 25.14 6.72 5.72
C SER A 144 24.25 6.60 6.95
N GLU A 145 24.64 5.79 7.93
CA GLU A 145 23.96 5.71 9.24
C GLU A 145 23.97 7.05 10.01
N ILE A 146 25.00 7.87 9.80
CA ILE A 146 25.16 9.20 10.41
C ILE A 146 24.13 10.19 9.83
N ASP A 147 24.01 10.26 8.50
CA ASP A 147 23.04 11.16 7.85
C ASP A 147 21.59 10.76 8.21
N ARG A 148 21.32 9.46 8.40
CA ARG A 148 20.00 8.96 8.83
C ARG A 148 19.61 9.38 10.25
N SER A 149 20.59 9.56 11.14
CA SER A 149 20.33 9.99 12.52
C SER A 149 20.14 11.51 12.63
N GLU A 150 20.77 12.29 11.74
CA GLU A 150 20.57 13.73 11.66
C GLU A 150 19.23 14.12 11.00
N GLU A 151 18.79 13.40 9.96
CA GLU A 151 17.49 13.66 9.30
C GLU A 151 16.30 13.35 10.23
N ALA A 152 16.40 12.30 11.05
CA ALA A 152 15.39 11.98 12.06
C ALA A 152 15.33 12.98 13.23
N ALA A 153 16.38 13.78 13.45
CA ALA A 153 16.44 14.79 14.50
C ALA A 153 16.06 16.20 14.01
N GLY A 154 15.92 16.39 12.69
CA GLY A 154 15.65 17.68 12.06
C GLY A 154 14.18 18.14 12.07
N THR A 155 13.26 17.32 12.53
CA THR A 155 11.84 17.65 12.71
C THR A 155 11.47 17.63 14.19
N SER A 156 11.72 18.74 14.87
CA SER A 156 11.13 19.08 16.18
C SER A 156 10.42 20.42 16.10
#